data_AF-A0A1M2URK5-F1
#
_entry.id   AF-A0A1M2URK5-F1
#
_cell.length_a   1.000
_cell.length_b   1.000
_cell.length_c   1.000
_cell.angle_alpha   90.00
_cell.angle_beta   90.00
_cell.angle_gamma   90.00
#
_symmetry.space_group_name_H-M   'P 1'
#
loop_
_entity.id
_entity.type
_entity.pdbx_description
1 polymer ?
#
loop_
_entity_poly.entity_id
_entity_poly.type
_entity_poly.pdbx_seq_one_letter_code
_entity_poly.pdbx_strand_id
1 'polypeptide(L)'
;MSGSITVLHYRDSTSDKIWAIDSKPNSDGGHDIWYGRRGSSLRYSPTSDSNWRKRLNDKLGKGYTRAEGLTVDPETCRVIALSEEQNSLPSSLWYHVSSKVSDHQMRDWLDATSDRFAEQFCDMAEELEQLPVFQSIYHGKYSGGAEISEGPLALLLLFAFRRHFRKSDTSDTLRGPVQIADDNNQLLTSDFDELIKLIAKGSEFAALRQRCTESDFKKYGVALGACDAPVDLNAICSDTKAAFF
;
A
#
# COMPACT_ATOMS: atom_id res chain seq x y z
N MET A 1 11.05 2.27 -14.20
CA MET A 1 11.10 2.91 -15.55
C MET A 1 12.05 4.09 -15.46
N SER A 2 13.11 4.19 -16.29
CA SER A 2 13.93 5.41 -16.33
C SER A 2 13.09 6.54 -16.93
N GLY A 3 12.81 7.58 -16.14
CA GLY A 3 11.98 8.69 -16.60
C GLY A 3 12.70 9.47 -17.69
N SER A 4 12.13 9.50 -18.90
CA SER A 4 12.63 10.28 -20.03
C SER A 4 12.36 11.79 -19.90
N ILE A 5 11.54 12.17 -18.91
CA ILE A 5 11.18 13.54 -18.59
C ILE A 5 12.18 14.15 -17.62
N THR A 6 12.76 15.29 -18.01
CA THR A 6 13.62 16.10 -17.14
C THR A 6 12.83 17.28 -16.58
N VAL A 7 12.78 17.41 -15.25
CA VAL A 7 12.13 18.54 -14.56
C VAL A 7 13.16 19.57 -14.12
N LEU A 8 12.88 20.84 -14.39
CA LEU A 8 13.64 21.99 -13.95
C LEU A 8 12.81 22.88 -13.03
N HIS A 9 13.48 23.45 -12.03
CA HIS A 9 12.91 24.39 -11.08
C HIS A 9 13.63 25.73 -11.16
N TYR A 10 12.87 26.81 -11.09
CA TYR A 10 13.39 28.16 -10.96
C TYR A 10 12.71 28.84 -9.77
N ARG A 11 13.52 29.38 -8.86
CA ARG A 11 13.02 30.11 -7.70
C ARG A 11 13.80 31.42 -7.52
N ASP A 12 13.07 32.52 -7.45
CA ASP A 12 13.56 33.82 -6.97
C ASP A 12 12.60 34.37 -5.90
N SER A 13 12.77 35.64 -5.48
CA SER A 13 11.92 36.28 -4.46
C SER A 13 10.45 36.49 -4.88
N THR A 14 10.12 36.35 -6.16
CA THR A 14 8.81 36.66 -6.76
C THR A 14 8.24 35.54 -7.62
N SER A 15 9.04 34.55 -7.97
CA SER A 15 8.74 33.49 -8.93
C SER A 15 9.14 32.13 -8.38
N ASP A 16 8.23 31.17 -8.48
CA ASP A 16 8.45 29.75 -8.20
C ASP A 16 7.86 28.94 -9.38
N LYS A 17 8.71 28.61 -10.36
CA LYS A 17 8.32 28.11 -11.68
C LYS A 17 8.90 26.72 -11.93
N ILE A 18 8.09 25.86 -12.52
CA ILE A 18 8.49 24.55 -13.03
C ILE A 18 8.49 24.59 -14.55
N TRP A 19 9.48 23.93 -15.15
CA TRP A 19 9.53 23.64 -16.57
C TRP A 19 10.06 22.22 -16.76
N ALA A 20 9.39 21.39 -17.55
CA ALA A 20 9.79 20.02 -17.80
C ALA A 20 9.73 19.72 -19.30
N ILE A 21 10.56 18.78 -19.75
CA ILE A 21 10.61 18.32 -21.14
C ILE A 21 10.81 16.80 -21.19
N ASP A 22 10.04 16.11 -22.02
CA ASP A 22 10.31 14.72 -22.38
C ASP A 22 11.41 14.68 -23.44
N SER A 23 12.38 13.78 -23.27
CA SER A 23 13.40 13.50 -24.29
C SER A 23 12.95 12.52 -25.37
N LYS A 24 11.80 11.86 -25.17
CA LYS A 24 11.16 11.03 -26.18
C LYS A 24 10.45 11.90 -27.23
N PRO A 25 10.62 11.57 -28.53
CA PRO A 25 9.89 12.27 -29.57
C PRO A 25 8.37 12.06 -29.46
N ASN A 26 7.61 13.13 -29.69
CA ASN A 26 6.15 13.04 -29.85
C ASN A 26 5.77 12.66 -31.29
N SER A 27 4.46 12.54 -31.57
CA SER A 27 3.93 12.16 -32.90
C SER A 27 4.37 13.09 -34.03
N ASP A 28 4.70 14.34 -33.72
CA ASP A 28 5.11 15.36 -34.69
C ASP A 28 6.63 15.43 -34.88
N GLY A 29 7.38 14.51 -34.25
CA GLY A 29 8.85 14.44 -34.35
C GLY A 29 9.60 15.47 -33.49
N GLY A 30 8.88 16.29 -32.72
CA GLY A 30 9.45 17.15 -31.69
C GLY A 30 9.29 16.53 -30.30
N HIS A 31 8.99 17.31 -29.26
CA HIS A 31 9.01 16.85 -27.86
C HIS A 31 7.88 17.48 -27.04
N ASP A 32 7.55 16.84 -25.92
CA ASP A 32 6.50 17.30 -25.01
C ASP A 32 7.08 18.19 -23.90
N ILE A 33 6.42 19.32 -23.62
CA ILE A 33 6.84 20.28 -22.61
C ILE A 33 5.70 20.58 -21.65
N TRP A 34 6.03 20.70 -20.37
CA TRP A 34 5.12 21.17 -19.32
C TRP A 34 5.71 22.37 -18.59
N TYR A 35 4.91 23.38 -18.28
CA TYR A 35 5.40 24.53 -17.52
C TYR A 35 4.31 25.21 -16.69
N GLY A 36 4.69 25.81 -15.57
CA GLY A 36 3.73 26.43 -14.66
C GLY A 36 4.34 26.86 -13.34
N ARG A 37 3.49 27.17 -12.36
CA ARG A 37 3.93 27.45 -10.98
C ARG A 37 4.05 26.14 -10.20
N ARG A 38 5.01 26.06 -9.27
CA ARG A 38 5.12 24.90 -8.38
C ARG A 38 3.83 24.70 -7.58
N GLY A 39 3.40 23.44 -7.42
CA GLY A 39 2.15 23.08 -6.72
C GLY A 39 0.87 23.26 -7.53
N SER A 40 0.95 23.72 -8.78
CA SER A 40 -0.19 23.84 -9.70
C SER A 40 -0.13 22.81 -10.82
N SER A 41 -1.27 22.55 -11.48
CA SER A 41 -1.27 21.80 -12.73
C SER A 41 -0.52 22.62 -13.80
N LEU A 42 0.40 21.97 -14.48
CA LEU A 42 1.25 22.57 -15.50
C LEU A 42 0.50 22.68 -16.81
N ARG A 43 0.87 23.68 -17.62
CA ARG A 43 0.41 23.78 -19.00
C ARG A 43 1.24 22.84 -19.86
N TYR A 44 0.55 21.92 -20.54
CA TYR A 44 1.12 21.10 -21.60
C TYR A 44 1.25 21.91 -22.90
N SER A 45 2.38 21.79 -23.58
CA SER A 45 2.68 22.48 -24.84
C SER A 45 3.66 21.67 -25.68
N PRO A 46 3.21 20.86 -26.65
CA PRO A 46 4.11 20.13 -27.52
C PRO A 46 4.91 21.09 -28.42
N THR A 47 6.06 20.62 -28.89
CA THR A 47 6.89 21.30 -29.89
C THR A 47 7.14 20.37 -31.07
N SER A 48 7.35 20.93 -32.26
CA SER A 48 7.80 20.23 -33.48
C SER A 48 9.34 20.25 -33.67
N ASP A 49 10.05 21.02 -32.83
CA ASP A 49 11.51 21.09 -32.81
C ASP A 49 12.11 19.84 -32.14
N SER A 50 12.98 19.14 -32.85
CA SER A 50 13.61 17.89 -32.39
C SER A 50 14.79 18.10 -31.43
N ASN A 51 15.30 19.34 -31.27
CA ASN A 51 16.47 19.62 -30.46
C ASN A 51 16.13 20.00 -29.00
N TRP A 52 15.62 19.03 -28.25
CA TRP A 52 15.27 19.20 -26.83
C TRP A 52 16.47 19.62 -25.96
N ARG A 53 17.70 19.16 -26.28
CA ARG A 53 18.92 19.48 -25.51
C ARG A 53 19.24 20.97 -25.53
N LYS A 54 19.06 21.63 -26.69
CA LYS A 54 19.25 23.09 -26.79
C LYS A 54 18.26 23.83 -25.86
N ARG A 55 16.99 23.46 -25.88
CA ARG A 55 15.95 24.07 -25.02
C ARG A 55 16.22 23.85 -23.54
N LEU A 56 16.67 22.65 -23.16
CA LEU A 56 17.10 22.35 -21.80
C LEU A 56 18.25 23.28 -21.38
N ASN A 57 19.30 23.38 -22.20
CA ASN A 57 20.46 24.23 -21.91
C ASN A 57 20.09 25.72 -21.84
N ASP A 58 19.21 26.20 -22.72
CA ASP A 58 18.71 27.58 -22.69
C ASP A 58 17.96 27.89 -21.38
N LYS A 59 17.26 26.90 -20.79
CA LYS A 59 16.60 27.05 -19.50
C LYS A 59 17.60 27.04 -18.35
N LEU A 60 18.58 26.14 -18.37
CA LEU A 60 19.67 26.11 -17.38
C LEU A 60 20.43 27.45 -17.38
N GLY A 61 20.74 28.00 -18.55
CA GLY A 61 21.37 29.32 -18.69
C GLY A 61 20.55 30.50 -18.15
N LYS A 62 19.22 30.33 -17.98
CA LYS A 62 18.32 31.32 -17.37
C LYS A 62 18.20 31.18 -15.85
N GLY A 63 19.03 30.33 -15.24
CA GLY A 63 19.04 30.09 -13.79
C GLY A 63 18.07 29.02 -13.32
N TYR A 64 17.47 28.24 -14.22
CA TYR A 64 16.76 27.03 -13.80
C TYR A 64 17.78 25.99 -13.33
N THR A 65 17.46 25.27 -12.27
CA THR A 65 18.23 24.12 -11.79
C THR A 65 17.47 22.84 -12.06
N ARG A 66 18.18 21.72 -12.20
CA ARG A 66 17.53 20.40 -12.30
C ARG A 66 16.87 20.07 -10.97
N ALA A 67 15.62 19.65 -11.02
CA ALA A 67 14.91 19.11 -9.87
C ALA A 67 15.03 17.59 -9.93
N GLU A 68 16.16 17.09 -9.43
CA GLU A 68 16.45 15.65 -9.40
C GLU A 68 15.39 14.92 -8.58
N GLY A 69 15.05 13.69 -8.99
CA GLY A 69 14.01 12.91 -8.33
C GLY A 69 12.58 13.39 -8.61
N LEU A 70 12.32 14.26 -9.60
CA LEU A 70 10.98 14.65 -10.05
C LEU A 70 10.72 14.35 -11.54
N THR A 71 9.49 13.94 -11.88
CA THR A 71 8.95 13.81 -13.23
C THR A 71 7.59 14.54 -13.35
N VAL A 72 6.97 14.52 -14.52
CA VAL A 72 5.60 14.98 -14.74
C VAL A 72 4.72 13.78 -15.07
N ASP A 73 3.54 13.72 -14.45
CA ASP A 73 2.45 12.84 -14.86
C ASP A 73 1.74 13.45 -16.09
N PRO A 74 1.81 12.82 -17.28
CA PRO A 74 1.18 13.35 -18.49
C PRO A 74 -0.35 13.43 -18.40
N GLU A 75 -1.01 12.58 -17.61
CA GLU A 75 -2.47 12.56 -17.51
C GLU A 75 -3.00 13.74 -16.68
N THR A 76 -2.36 13.99 -15.53
CA THR A 76 -2.79 15.07 -14.62
C THR A 76 -2.03 16.39 -14.83
N CYS A 77 -0.98 16.37 -15.65
CA CYS A 77 -0.04 17.48 -15.87
C CYS A 77 0.57 18.01 -14.56
N ARG A 78 0.81 17.15 -13.57
CA ARG A 78 1.38 17.53 -12.27
C ARG A 78 2.80 17.02 -12.12
N VAL A 79 3.61 17.77 -11.38
CA VAL A 79 4.93 17.30 -10.96
C VAL A 79 4.74 16.24 -9.89
N ILE A 80 5.36 15.08 -10.11
CA ILE A 80 5.40 13.96 -9.18
C ILE A 80 6.87 13.58 -8.95
N ALA A 81 7.18 12.78 -7.94
CA ALA A 81 8.54 12.26 -7.80
C ALA A 81 8.86 11.30 -8.97
N LEU A 82 10.07 11.39 -9.55
CA LEU A 82 10.66 10.30 -10.33
C LEU A 82 10.70 9.14 -9.37
N SER A 83 9.78 8.21 -9.55
CA SER A 83 9.95 6.90 -8.99
C SER A 83 11.20 6.28 -9.65
N GLU A 84 12.36 6.43 -9.00
CA GLU A 84 13.05 5.19 -8.65
C GLU A 84 11.99 4.29 -8.01
N GLU A 85 12.11 2.98 -8.12
CA GLU A 85 11.34 2.10 -7.24
C GLU A 85 11.80 2.28 -5.77
N GLN A 86 11.93 3.52 -5.28
CA GLN A 86 11.68 3.92 -3.91
C GLN A 86 10.16 3.93 -3.69
N ASN A 87 9.61 2.74 -3.84
CA ASN A 87 8.94 2.09 -2.73
C ASN A 87 9.82 2.27 -1.46
N SER A 88 9.86 3.48 -0.87
CA SER A 88 10.12 3.60 0.55
C SER A 88 8.89 2.99 1.19
N LEU A 89 8.90 1.66 1.24
CA LEU A 89 7.81 0.86 1.71
C LEU A 89 7.66 1.10 3.21
N PRO A 90 6.43 1.05 3.73
CA PRO A 90 6.14 1.37 5.12
C PRO A 90 7.06 0.62 6.06
N SER A 91 7.61 1.31 7.04
CA SER A 91 8.21 0.67 8.22
C SER A 91 7.12 0.10 9.14
N SER A 92 5.92 0.69 9.05
CA SER A 92 4.79 0.42 9.94
C SER A 92 3.46 0.44 9.20
N LEU A 93 2.52 -0.36 9.68
CA LEU A 93 1.11 -0.26 9.32
C LEU A 93 0.36 0.42 10.45
N TRP A 94 -0.42 1.44 10.13
CA TRP A 94 -1.28 2.15 11.08
C TRP A 94 -2.68 1.61 11.03
N TYR A 95 -3.34 1.50 12.17
CA TYR A 95 -4.75 1.20 12.25
C TYR A 95 -5.54 2.33 12.90
N HIS A 96 -6.78 2.47 12.46
CA HIS A 96 -7.77 3.32 13.10
C HIS A 96 -9.09 2.56 13.24
N VAL A 97 -9.65 2.59 14.44
CA VAL A 97 -10.93 1.98 14.79
C VAL A 97 -11.95 3.08 15.00
N SER A 98 -13.11 2.93 14.39
CA SER A 98 -14.25 3.80 14.58
C SER A 98 -14.78 3.68 16.02
N SER A 99 -15.25 4.78 16.58
CA SER A 99 -15.93 4.81 17.88
C SER A 99 -17.22 3.98 17.94
N LYS A 100 -17.67 3.41 16.82
CA LYS A 100 -18.79 2.45 16.76
C LYS A 100 -18.42 1.06 17.31
N VAL A 101 -17.13 0.71 17.32
CA VAL A 101 -16.64 -0.53 17.91
C VAL A 101 -16.33 -0.25 19.37
N SER A 102 -16.89 -1.01 20.30
CA SER A 102 -16.61 -0.86 21.72
C SER A 102 -15.32 -1.61 22.13
N ASP A 103 -14.67 -1.15 23.19
CA ASP A 103 -13.51 -1.84 23.78
C ASP A 103 -13.80 -3.31 24.12
N HIS A 104 -15.02 -3.59 24.58
CA HIS A 104 -15.45 -4.95 24.89
C HIS A 104 -15.47 -5.84 23.64
N GLN A 105 -16.00 -5.33 22.52
CA GLN A 105 -15.99 -6.08 21.26
C GLN A 105 -14.57 -6.33 20.74
N MET A 106 -13.65 -5.38 20.93
CA MET A 106 -12.25 -5.58 20.55
C MET A 106 -11.59 -6.67 21.39
N ARG A 107 -11.80 -6.66 22.71
CA ARG A 107 -11.26 -7.67 23.64
C ARG A 107 -11.85 -9.05 23.40
N ASP A 108 -13.17 -9.17 23.32
CA ASP A 108 -13.84 -10.44 23.04
C ASP A 108 -13.33 -11.07 21.74
N TRP A 109 -13.12 -10.25 20.71
CA TRP A 109 -12.59 -10.71 19.45
C TRP A 109 -11.14 -11.18 19.58
N LEU A 110 -10.29 -10.45 20.31
CA LEU A 110 -8.90 -10.84 20.55
C LEU A 110 -8.82 -12.16 21.33
N ASP A 111 -9.58 -12.30 22.42
CA ASP A 111 -9.63 -13.51 23.24
C ASP A 111 -10.07 -14.71 22.40
N ALA A 112 -11.21 -14.59 21.69
CA ALA A 112 -11.72 -15.65 20.82
C ALA A 112 -10.84 -15.94 19.59
N THR A 113 -9.95 -15.02 19.22
CA THR A 113 -8.97 -15.23 18.13
C THR A 113 -7.72 -15.92 18.67
N SER A 114 -7.23 -15.53 19.86
CA SER A 114 -6.11 -16.19 20.53
C SER A 114 -6.44 -17.64 20.86
N ASP A 115 -7.59 -17.90 21.48
CA ASP A 115 -8.04 -19.26 21.84
C ASP A 115 -8.08 -20.18 20.61
N ARG A 116 -8.67 -19.70 19.51
CA ARG A 116 -8.76 -20.47 18.26
C ARG A 116 -7.41 -20.69 17.61
N PHE A 117 -6.54 -19.70 17.67
CA PHE A 117 -5.19 -19.82 17.13
C PHE A 117 -4.36 -20.84 17.94
N ALA A 118 -4.53 -20.86 19.26
CA ALA A 118 -3.88 -21.79 20.17
C ALA A 118 -4.25 -23.26 19.92
N GLU A 119 -5.47 -23.54 19.41
CA GLU A 119 -5.89 -24.90 19.04
C GLU A 119 -4.94 -25.57 18.03
N GLN A 120 -4.29 -24.79 17.17
CA GLN A 120 -3.38 -25.28 16.12
C GLN A 120 -1.93 -24.86 16.33
N PHE A 121 -1.70 -23.73 17.03
CA PHE A 121 -0.39 -23.08 17.16
C PHE A 121 -0.16 -22.52 18.57
N CYS A 122 -0.26 -23.38 19.60
CA CYS A 122 -0.12 -23.03 21.02
C CYS A 122 1.06 -22.08 21.32
N ASP A 123 2.29 -22.45 20.95
CA ASP A 123 3.48 -21.64 21.22
C ASP A 123 3.43 -20.26 20.53
N MET A 124 2.83 -20.19 19.34
CA MET A 124 2.70 -18.93 18.61
C MET A 124 1.54 -18.07 19.09
N ALA A 125 0.55 -18.65 19.78
CA ALA A 125 -0.50 -17.89 20.43
C ALA A 125 0.05 -17.08 21.61
N GLU A 126 0.99 -17.65 22.38
CA GLU A 126 1.73 -16.90 23.38
C GLU A 126 2.50 -15.72 22.74
N GLU A 127 3.20 -15.96 21.61
CA GLU A 127 3.87 -14.89 20.87
C GLU A 127 2.89 -13.82 20.38
N LEU A 128 1.73 -14.22 19.87
CA LEU A 128 0.68 -13.33 19.37
C LEU A 128 0.20 -12.37 20.47
N GLU A 129 -0.05 -12.88 21.67
CA GLU A 129 -0.49 -12.08 22.81
C GLU A 129 0.57 -11.09 23.27
N GLN A 130 1.86 -11.41 23.14
CA GLN A 130 2.95 -10.51 23.51
C GLN A 130 3.19 -9.39 22.49
N LEU A 131 2.53 -9.41 21.33
CA LEU A 131 2.74 -8.38 20.31
C LEU A 131 2.28 -6.98 20.79
N PRO A 132 3.08 -5.92 20.54
CA PRO A 132 2.69 -4.54 20.85
C PRO A 132 1.33 -4.12 20.27
N VAL A 133 1.03 -4.55 19.05
CA VAL A 133 -0.25 -4.28 18.40
C VAL A 133 -1.41 -5.00 19.10
N PHE A 134 -1.23 -6.26 19.52
CA PHE A 134 -2.23 -7.03 20.26
C PHE A 134 -2.56 -6.32 21.57
N GLN A 135 -1.53 -6.01 22.35
CA GLN A 135 -1.67 -5.33 23.63
C GLN A 135 -2.32 -3.95 23.48
N SER A 136 -1.99 -3.21 22.43
CA SER A 136 -2.59 -1.89 22.17
C SER A 136 -4.10 -1.99 21.93
N ILE A 137 -4.53 -2.93 21.09
CA ILE A 137 -5.97 -3.14 20.80
C ILE A 137 -6.68 -3.67 22.05
N TYR A 138 -6.06 -4.62 22.77
CA TYR A 138 -6.62 -5.19 24.00
C TYR A 138 -6.89 -4.13 25.07
N HIS A 139 -6.00 -3.13 25.18
CA HIS A 139 -6.15 -2.03 26.11
C HIS A 139 -7.07 -0.89 25.62
N GLY A 140 -7.81 -1.08 24.53
CA GLY A 140 -8.80 -0.13 24.03
C GLY A 140 -8.21 1.04 23.25
N LYS A 141 -7.02 0.89 22.65
CA LYS A 141 -6.49 1.94 21.77
C LYS A 141 -7.19 1.89 20.41
N TYR A 142 -7.93 2.95 20.10
CA TYR A 142 -8.62 3.13 18.82
C TYR A 142 -7.71 3.54 17.65
N SER A 143 -6.44 3.82 17.92
CA SER A 143 -5.45 4.10 16.89
C SER A 143 -4.07 3.69 17.37
N GLY A 144 -3.29 3.12 16.47
CA GLY A 144 -1.93 2.69 16.73
C GLY A 144 -1.27 2.18 15.47
N GLY A 145 -0.17 1.45 15.62
CA GLY A 145 0.49 0.81 14.49
C GLY A 145 1.13 -0.51 14.89
N ALA A 146 1.49 -1.29 13.87
CA ALA A 146 2.35 -2.45 13.96
C ALA A 146 3.56 -2.22 13.06
N GLU A 147 4.76 -2.34 13.60
CA GLU A 147 5.96 -2.36 12.77
C GLU A 147 6.02 -3.66 11.99
N ILE A 148 6.53 -3.62 10.75
CA ILE A 148 6.76 -4.86 9.98
C ILE A 148 7.78 -5.78 10.70
N SER A 149 8.67 -5.17 11.50
CA SER A 149 9.65 -5.86 12.35
C SER A 149 9.01 -6.79 13.40
N GLU A 150 7.78 -6.49 13.86
CA GLU A 150 7.01 -7.32 14.80
C GLU A 150 6.70 -8.71 14.21
N GLY A 151 6.72 -8.82 12.88
CA GLY A 151 6.66 -10.08 12.17
C GLY A 151 5.29 -10.42 11.58
N PRO A 152 5.13 -11.63 11.04
CA PRO A 152 3.97 -12.01 10.24
C PRO A 152 2.65 -12.01 11.02
N LEU A 153 2.68 -12.40 12.29
CA LEU A 153 1.49 -12.45 13.14
C LEU A 153 0.86 -11.06 13.36
N ALA A 154 1.69 -10.01 13.48
CA ALA A 154 1.19 -8.65 13.66
C ALA A 154 0.39 -8.16 12.43
N LEU A 155 0.90 -8.43 11.22
CA LEU A 155 0.22 -8.09 9.97
C LEU A 155 -1.08 -8.88 9.80
N LEU A 156 -1.03 -10.18 10.07
CA LEU A 156 -2.19 -11.07 9.97
C LEU A 156 -3.27 -10.70 10.98
N LEU A 157 -2.89 -10.34 12.21
CA LEU A 157 -3.80 -9.88 13.25
C LEU A 157 -4.56 -8.64 12.81
N LEU A 158 -3.86 -7.62 12.29
CA LEU A 158 -4.51 -6.40 11.77
C LEU A 158 -5.49 -6.73 10.64
N PHE A 159 -5.10 -7.58 9.70
CA PHE A 159 -5.98 -7.99 8.59
C PHE A 159 -7.21 -8.76 9.07
N ALA A 160 -7.03 -9.71 9.98
CA ALA A 160 -8.12 -10.48 10.59
C ALA A 160 -9.08 -9.57 11.35
N PHE A 161 -8.54 -8.62 12.12
CA PHE A 161 -9.31 -7.64 12.88
C PHE A 161 -10.20 -6.80 11.96
N ARG A 162 -9.62 -6.23 10.91
CA ARG A 162 -10.39 -5.45 9.93
C ARG A 162 -11.44 -6.30 9.22
N ARG A 163 -11.10 -7.54 8.85
CA ARG A 163 -12.04 -8.46 8.18
C ARG A 163 -13.22 -8.79 9.07
N HIS A 164 -13.01 -9.03 10.36
CA HIS A 164 -14.08 -9.33 11.33
C HIS A 164 -15.08 -8.18 11.42
N PHE A 165 -14.60 -6.96 11.68
CA PHE A 165 -15.48 -5.80 11.85
C PHE A 165 -16.07 -5.30 10.52
N ARG A 166 -15.45 -5.58 9.37
CA ARG A 166 -16.08 -5.32 8.07
C ARG A 166 -17.28 -6.24 7.82
N LYS A 167 -17.21 -7.54 8.17
CA LYS A 167 -18.36 -8.45 7.98
C LYS A 167 -19.62 -7.99 8.75
N SER A 168 -19.44 -7.21 9.81
CA SER A 168 -20.54 -6.63 10.59
C SER A 168 -21.11 -5.33 10.02
N ASP A 169 -20.45 -4.72 9.02
CA ASP A 169 -20.87 -3.48 8.38
C ASP A 169 -21.35 -3.75 6.95
N THR A 170 -22.57 -3.33 6.63
CA THR A 170 -23.17 -3.48 5.29
C THR A 170 -22.56 -2.58 4.22
N SER A 171 -21.64 -1.67 4.59
CA SER A 171 -20.95 -0.80 3.64
C SER A 171 -19.69 -1.48 3.08
N ASP A 172 -19.64 -1.67 1.76
CA ASP A 172 -18.53 -2.31 1.05
C ASP A 172 -17.32 -1.36 0.84
N THR A 173 -17.13 -0.39 1.73
CA THR A 173 -16.10 0.64 1.58
C THR A 173 -14.84 0.30 2.36
N LEU A 174 -13.67 0.66 1.81
CA LEU A 174 -12.38 0.63 2.54
C LEU A 174 -12.39 1.52 3.81
N ARG A 175 -13.42 2.38 3.96
CA ARG A 175 -13.67 3.22 5.13
C ARG A 175 -14.62 2.55 6.13
N GLY A 176 -14.53 1.23 6.25
CA GLY A 176 -15.25 0.47 7.27
C GLY A 176 -14.85 0.85 8.70
N PRO A 177 -15.40 0.15 9.71
CA PRO A 177 -15.19 0.44 11.12
C PRO A 177 -13.73 0.27 11.57
N VAL A 178 -12.92 -0.46 10.81
CA VAL A 178 -11.48 -0.58 11.02
C VAL A 178 -10.77 -0.24 9.72
N GLN A 179 -9.82 0.67 9.78
CA GLN A 179 -8.99 1.11 8.66
C GLN A 179 -7.55 0.72 8.93
N ILE A 180 -6.84 0.30 7.90
CA ILE A 180 -5.41 0.01 7.94
C ILE A 180 -4.75 0.80 6.83
N ALA A 181 -3.72 1.57 7.15
CA ALA A 181 -2.97 2.38 6.21
C ALA A 181 -1.46 2.16 6.36
N ASP A 182 -0.72 2.46 5.32
CA ASP A 182 0.73 2.54 5.36
C ASP A 182 1.22 3.92 5.88
N ASP A 183 2.53 4.08 6.01
CA ASP A 183 3.18 5.35 6.39
C ASP A 183 2.87 6.52 5.40
N ASN A 184 2.42 6.22 4.19
CA ASN A 184 2.00 7.19 3.18
C ASN A 184 0.51 7.55 3.28
N ASN A 185 -0.19 7.06 4.31
CA ASN A 185 -1.64 7.17 4.49
C ASN A 185 -2.46 6.52 3.35
N GLN A 186 -1.87 5.57 2.62
CA GLN A 186 -2.59 4.76 1.65
C GLN A 186 -3.29 3.62 2.38
N LEU A 187 -4.61 3.53 2.22
CA LEU A 187 -5.39 2.43 2.78
C LEU A 187 -4.97 1.12 2.12
N LEU A 188 -4.62 0.12 2.94
CA LEU A 188 -4.30 -1.19 2.42
C LEU A 188 -5.55 -1.86 1.84
N THR A 189 -5.34 -2.64 0.78
CA THR A 189 -6.38 -3.54 0.23
C THR A 189 -6.94 -4.46 1.30
N SER A 190 -8.22 -4.80 1.19
CA SER A 190 -8.87 -5.82 2.01
C SER A 190 -8.69 -7.24 1.50
N ASP A 191 -8.16 -7.40 0.29
CA ASP A 191 -7.95 -8.69 -0.34
C ASP A 191 -6.67 -9.34 0.21
N PHE A 192 -6.83 -10.56 0.75
CA PHE A 192 -5.73 -11.33 1.30
C PHE A 192 -4.73 -11.76 0.21
N ASP A 193 -5.19 -12.07 -1.01
CA ASP A 193 -4.30 -12.46 -2.10
C ASP A 193 -3.46 -11.28 -2.59
N GLU A 194 -4.02 -10.07 -2.55
CA GLU A 194 -3.25 -8.86 -2.81
C GLU A 194 -2.23 -8.55 -1.70
N LEU A 195 -2.57 -8.81 -0.43
CA LEU A 195 -1.61 -8.73 0.68
C LEU A 195 -0.42 -9.68 0.45
N ILE A 196 -0.67 -10.92 0.05
CA ILE A 196 0.40 -11.89 -0.23
C ILE A 196 1.28 -11.42 -1.39
N LYS A 197 0.68 -10.90 -2.46
CA LYS A 197 1.43 -10.33 -3.60
C LYS A 197 2.30 -9.14 -3.15
N LEU A 198 1.79 -8.31 -2.25
CA LEU A 198 2.49 -7.17 -1.69
C LEU A 198 3.70 -7.64 -0.86
N ILE A 199 3.51 -8.61 0.04
CA ILE A 199 4.58 -9.23 0.84
C ILE A 199 5.63 -9.91 -0.06
N ALA A 200 5.20 -10.60 -1.12
CA ALA A 200 6.10 -11.29 -2.04
C ALA A 200 6.97 -10.34 -2.87
N LYS A 201 6.49 -9.12 -3.15
CA LYS A 201 7.22 -8.14 -3.96
C LYS A 201 8.01 -7.14 -3.12
N GLY A 202 7.58 -6.87 -1.90
CA GLY A 202 8.20 -5.85 -1.05
C GLY A 202 9.53 -6.27 -0.42
N SER A 203 10.56 -5.43 -0.58
CA SER A 203 11.90 -5.62 -0.01
C SER A 203 11.94 -5.45 1.52
N GLU A 204 11.10 -4.60 2.10
CA GLU A 204 10.80 -4.45 3.53
C GLU A 204 10.31 -5.74 4.18
N PHE A 205 9.60 -6.58 3.44
CA PHE A 205 9.18 -7.90 3.92
C PHE A 205 10.27 -8.97 3.75
N ALA A 206 11.50 -8.63 3.35
CA ALA A 206 12.57 -9.61 3.19
C ALA A 206 12.88 -10.33 4.52
N ALA A 207 12.96 -9.60 5.63
CA ALA A 207 13.16 -10.18 6.96
C ALA A 207 11.96 -11.06 7.37
N LEU A 208 10.74 -10.64 7.04
CA LEU A 208 9.53 -11.41 7.31
C LEU A 208 9.50 -12.73 6.52
N ARG A 209 9.88 -12.70 5.24
CA ARG A 209 9.97 -13.89 4.38
C ARG A 209 11.05 -14.87 4.81
N GLN A 210 12.07 -14.43 5.53
CA GLN A 210 13.06 -15.32 6.16
C GLN A 210 12.50 -16.00 7.42
N ARG A 211 11.59 -15.34 8.14
CA ARG A 211 10.99 -15.85 9.39
C ARG A 211 9.78 -16.75 9.16
N CYS A 212 9.10 -16.62 8.02
CA CYS A 212 7.87 -17.35 7.74
C CYS A 212 7.75 -17.64 6.24
N THR A 213 7.52 -18.92 5.91
CA THR A 213 7.26 -19.32 4.53
C THR A 213 5.87 -18.83 4.09
N GLU A 214 5.65 -18.65 2.78
CA GLU A 214 4.33 -18.26 2.27
C GLU A 214 3.23 -19.27 2.66
N SER A 215 3.59 -20.56 2.73
CA SER A 215 2.68 -21.63 3.16
C SER A 215 2.25 -21.45 4.61
N ASP A 216 3.21 -21.19 5.51
CA ASP A 216 2.91 -20.99 6.92
C ASP A 216 2.17 -19.67 7.14
N PHE A 217 2.52 -18.61 6.40
CA PHE A 217 1.78 -17.34 6.42
C PHE A 217 0.30 -17.53 6.05
N LYS A 218 0.01 -18.35 5.03
CA LYS A 218 -1.35 -18.73 4.66
C LYS A 218 -2.04 -19.53 5.77
N LYS A 219 -1.37 -20.53 6.36
CA LYS A 219 -1.94 -21.31 7.48
C LYS A 219 -2.30 -20.44 8.68
N TYR A 220 -1.39 -19.56 9.08
CA TYR A 220 -1.64 -18.60 10.16
C TYR A 220 -2.79 -17.65 9.80
N GLY A 221 -2.82 -17.17 8.56
CA GLY A 221 -3.91 -16.33 8.06
C GLY A 221 -5.29 -17.00 8.13
N VAL A 222 -5.37 -18.30 7.82
CA VAL A 222 -6.61 -19.08 7.97
C VAL A 222 -6.98 -19.23 9.45
N ALA A 223 -6.01 -19.61 10.30
CA ALA A 223 -6.26 -19.84 11.72
C ALA A 223 -6.69 -18.57 12.47
N LEU A 224 -6.09 -17.42 12.15
CA LEU A 224 -6.48 -16.10 12.68
C LEU A 224 -7.76 -15.56 12.05
N GLY A 225 -8.25 -16.15 10.95
CA GLY A 225 -9.43 -15.69 10.22
C GLY A 225 -9.19 -14.45 9.34
N ALA A 226 -7.94 -14.20 8.93
CA ALA A 226 -7.57 -13.19 7.95
C ALA A 226 -8.02 -13.53 6.52
N CYS A 227 -8.17 -14.82 6.21
CA CYS A 227 -8.72 -15.33 4.96
C CYS A 227 -9.65 -16.52 5.21
N ASP A 228 -10.41 -16.92 4.19
CA ASP A 228 -11.25 -18.11 4.28
C ASP A 228 -10.39 -19.36 4.18
N ALA A 229 -10.77 -20.40 4.93
CA ALA A 229 -10.17 -21.72 4.74
C ALA A 229 -10.46 -22.21 3.31
N PRO A 230 -9.48 -22.84 2.64
CA PRO A 230 -9.74 -23.45 1.34
C PRO A 230 -10.89 -24.44 1.46
N VAL A 231 -11.83 -24.37 0.51
CA VAL A 231 -12.96 -25.32 0.45
C VAL A 231 -12.37 -26.71 0.23
N ASP A 232 -12.52 -27.60 1.21
CA ASP A 232 -12.17 -29.01 1.03
C ASP A 232 -13.24 -29.66 0.14
N LEU A 233 -12.97 -29.69 -1.16
CA LEU A 233 -13.84 -30.34 -2.14
C LEU A 233 -13.95 -31.85 -1.92
N ASN A 234 -13.08 -32.48 -1.13
CA ASN A 234 -13.17 -33.90 -0.78
C ASN A 234 -14.19 -34.18 0.33
N ALA A 235 -14.61 -33.15 1.08
CA ALA A 235 -15.67 -33.26 2.09
C ALA A 235 -17.08 -33.15 1.47
N ILE A 236 -17.19 -32.77 0.20
CA ILE A 236 -18.46 -32.77 -0.53
C ILE A 236 -18.75 -34.21 -0.98
N CYS A 237 -19.18 -35.05 -0.05
CA CYS A 237 -19.88 -36.29 -0.39
C CYS A 237 -21.21 -35.93 -1.04
N SER A 238 -21.23 -35.90 -2.37
CA SER A 238 -22.48 -35.86 -3.14
C SER A 238 -23.19 -37.21 -2.98
N ASP A 239 -24.17 -37.28 -2.08
CA ASP A 239 -25.14 -38.40 -2.02
C ASP A 239 -26.11 -38.42 -3.21
N THR A 240 -25.97 -37.49 -4.15
CA THR A 240 -26.79 -37.49 -5.36
C THR A 240 -26.15 -38.43 -6.38
N LYS A 241 -26.68 -39.64 -6.53
CA LYS A 241 -26.48 -40.43 -7.76
C LYS A 241 -26.85 -39.53 -8.93
N ALA A 242 -25.88 -39.21 -9.78
CA ALA A 242 -26.13 -38.51 -11.03
C ALA A 242 -27.21 -39.27 -11.81
N ALA A 243 -28.40 -38.67 -11.92
CA ALA A 243 -29.41 -39.13 -12.85
C ALA A 243 -28.96 -38.67 -14.24
N PHE A 244 -28.39 -39.60 -15.00
CA PHE A 244 -28.25 -39.44 -16.44
C PHE A 244 -29.68 -39.49 -17.03
N PHE A 245 -30.14 -38.35 -17.57
CA PHE A 245 -31.25 -38.28 -18.52
C PHE A 245 -30.68 -37.87 -19.87
#